data_AF-A0A5D2C6M4-F1
#
_entry.id   AF-A0A5D2C6M4-F1
#
_cell.length_a   1.000
_cell.length_b   1.000
_cell.length_c   1.000
_cell.angle_alpha   90.00
_cell.angle_beta   90.00
_cell.angle_gamma   90.00
#
_symmetry.space_group_name_H-M   'P 1'
#
loop_
_entity.id
_entity.type
_entity.pdbx_description
1 polymer ?
#
loop_
_entity_poly.entity_id
_entity_poly.type
_entity_poly.pdbx_seq_one_letter_code
_entity_poly.pdbx_strand_id
1 'polypeptide(L)'
;MLHLALLFSIFVLVNTRIPGVYTGGSWETAHVTFYGGSDASGTMGLNSARIYFTCHNFEYQGTASASELASCGLDAQELNRPDRMQDKTAHDSVNPVKGAIVFSNIVMTVSPTYAQEVRIAEGGKGLHSTLNSHTRKFMGILNGINTDAWNPRTDNFLKVQYSANDKQGKAENKAAMRRNLGLSSADDQRPVMGGQFVLLGSCPVPHIQREFEGIANQFQNYEHIRLILKYDESLSHAIYAASDMFIIPSIFEPCGLTQMIAMRYGLVPIARKT
;
A
#
# COMPACT_ATOMS: atom_id res chain seq x y z
N MET A 1 3.55 10.19 -2.69
CA MET A 1 3.48 8.97 -1.87
C MET A 1 4.91 8.50 -1.61
N LEU A 2 5.33 8.50 -0.35
CA LEU A 2 6.62 7.98 0.08
C LEU A 2 6.68 6.46 -0.15
N HIS A 3 7.74 6.04 -0.83
CA HIS A 3 8.31 4.70 -1.00
C HIS A 3 7.56 3.48 -0.42
N LEU A 4 7.16 2.60 -1.34
CA LEU A 4 7.50 1.18 -1.25
C LEU A 4 7.77 0.64 -2.66
N ALA A 5 9.04 0.63 -3.06
CA ALA A 5 9.50 -0.25 -4.13
C ALA A 5 9.60 -1.65 -3.51
N LEU A 6 8.56 -2.45 -3.68
CA LEU A 6 8.61 -3.87 -3.34
C LEU A 6 9.39 -4.58 -4.44
N LEU A 7 10.70 -4.74 -4.21
CA LEU A 7 11.48 -5.81 -4.82
C LEU A 7 10.94 -7.14 -4.28
N PHE A 8 9.94 -7.71 -4.94
CA PHE A 8 9.60 -9.11 -4.69
C PHE A 8 10.44 -9.99 -5.59
N SER A 9 11.40 -10.67 -4.97
CA SER A 9 11.94 -11.92 -5.48
C SER A 9 10.77 -12.89 -5.70
N ILE A 10 10.58 -13.30 -6.94
CA ILE A 10 9.69 -14.39 -7.32
C ILE A 10 10.25 -15.69 -6.69
N PHE A 11 9.61 -16.21 -5.64
CA PHE A 11 9.82 -17.60 -5.23
C PHE A 11 8.80 -18.48 -5.96
N VAL A 12 9.20 -18.98 -7.14
CA VAL A 12 8.54 -20.12 -7.78
C VAL A 12 9.10 -21.38 -7.12
N LEU A 13 8.45 -21.84 -6.05
CA LEU A 13 8.78 -23.13 -5.44
C LEU A 13 7.89 -24.20 -6.09
N VAL A 14 8.38 -24.77 -7.20
CA VAL A 14 7.75 -25.94 -7.83
C VAL A 14 8.16 -27.16 -7.03
N ASN A 15 7.36 -27.51 -6.03
CA ASN A 15 7.45 -28.82 -5.38
C ASN A 15 6.17 -29.59 -5.67
N THR A 16 6.21 -30.44 -6.71
CA THR A 16 5.08 -31.12 -7.35
C THR A 16 4.42 -32.22 -6.49
N ARG A 17 4.54 -32.18 -5.16
CA ARG A 17 4.04 -33.24 -4.26
C ARG A 17 3.34 -32.77 -2.99
N ILE A 18 3.13 -31.47 -2.80
CA ILE A 18 2.40 -30.92 -1.63
C ILE A 18 1.39 -29.88 -2.15
N PRO A 19 0.12 -29.87 -1.69
CA PRO A 19 -0.81 -28.79 -2.06
C PRO A 19 -0.24 -27.43 -1.63
N GLY A 20 0.19 -26.63 -2.60
CA GLY A 20 0.75 -25.30 -2.40
C GLY A 20 -0.33 -24.22 -2.33
N VAL A 21 -0.13 -23.25 -1.45
CA VAL A 21 -0.90 -22.00 -1.40
C VAL A 21 -0.10 -20.92 -2.12
N TYR A 22 -0.68 -20.32 -3.15
CA TYR A 22 -0.05 -19.22 -3.89
C TYR A 22 -0.76 -17.91 -3.57
N THR A 23 0.03 -16.90 -3.18
CA THR A 23 -0.45 -15.54 -2.91
C THR A 23 0.11 -14.58 -3.94
N GLY A 24 -0.74 -13.99 -4.76
CA GLY A 24 -0.39 -12.87 -5.64
C GLY A 24 -0.81 -11.53 -5.01
N GLY A 25 0.10 -10.56 -4.95
CA GLY A 25 -0.21 -9.16 -4.64
C GLY A 25 -0.36 -8.32 -5.90
N SER A 26 -1.51 -7.62 -6.02
CA SER A 26 -1.78 -6.59 -7.04
C SER A 26 -1.64 -7.06 -8.51
N TRP A 27 -1.81 -6.14 -9.47
CA TRP A 27 -1.83 -6.46 -10.91
C TRP A 27 -0.52 -7.08 -11.41
N GLU A 28 0.61 -6.78 -10.75
CA GLU A 28 1.95 -7.25 -11.10
C GLU A 28 2.06 -8.78 -11.05
N THR A 29 1.36 -9.42 -10.11
CA THR A 29 1.36 -10.89 -9.95
C THR A 29 0.06 -11.55 -10.42
N ALA A 30 -0.93 -10.75 -10.83
CA ALA A 30 -2.21 -11.24 -11.33
C ALA A 30 -2.00 -12.25 -12.48
N HIS A 31 -0.92 -12.10 -13.25
CA HIS A 31 -0.55 -12.98 -14.33
C HIS A 31 -0.28 -14.44 -13.95
N VAL A 32 0.14 -14.69 -12.71
CA VAL A 32 0.42 -16.03 -12.19
C VAL A 32 -0.88 -16.83 -11.98
N THR A 33 -1.98 -16.14 -11.70
CA THR A 33 -3.27 -16.78 -11.42
C THR A 33 -3.85 -17.50 -12.64
N PHE A 34 -3.40 -17.16 -13.86
CA PHE A 34 -3.93 -17.68 -15.10
C PHE A 34 -3.52 -19.14 -15.32
N TYR A 35 -2.29 -19.49 -14.92
CA TYR A 35 -1.75 -20.84 -15.10
C TYR A 35 -2.43 -21.89 -14.22
N GLY A 36 -3.02 -21.50 -13.07
CA GLY A 36 -3.72 -22.45 -12.21
C GLY A 36 -5.20 -22.61 -12.51
N GLY A 37 -5.81 -21.71 -13.29
CA GLY A 37 -7.25 -21.69 -13.55
C GLY A 37 -7.67 -21.90 -15.02
N SER A 38 -6.74 -21.89 -15.97
CA SER A 38 -6.99 -22.27 -17.37
C SER A 38 -6.82 -23.78 -17.59
N ASP A 39 -7.22 -24.27 -18.76
CA ASP A 39 -7.01 -25.68 -19.16
C ASP A 39 -5.51 -26.07 -19.17
N ALA A 40 -4.60 -25.07 -19.16
CA ALA A 40 -3.16 -25.25 -18.97
C ALA A 40 -2.75 -25.68 -17.54
N SER A 41 -3.63 -25.56 -16.54
CA SER A 41 -3.39 -26.04 -15.17
C SER A 41 -3.18 -27.56 -15.13
N GLY A 42 -3.90 -28.27 -16.00
CA GLY A 42 -3.77 -29.71 -16.17
C GLY A 42 -2.43 -30.15 -16.75
N THR A 43 -1.91 -29.40 -17.72
CA THR A 43 -0.62 -29.67 -18.36
C THR A 43 0.57 -29.27 -17.48
N MET A 44 0.39 -28.30 -16.58
CA MET A 44 1.44 -27.84 -15.64
C MET A 44 1.41 -28.54 -14.27
N GLY A 45 0.48 -29.47 -14.03
CA GLY A 45 0.37 -30.18 -12.75
C GLY A 45 -0.13 -29.32 -11.59
N LEU A 46 -0.82 -28.21 -11.87
CA LEU A 46 -1.33 -27.25 -10.89
C LEU A 46 -2.76 -27.56 -10.42
N ASN A 47 -3.34 -28.68 -10.86
CA ASN A 47 -4.73 -29.08 -10.56
C ASN A 47 -5.10 -29.13 -9.06
N SER A 48 -4.12 -29.30 -8.17
CA SER A 48 -4.34 -29.35 -6.72
C SER A 48 -4.01 -28.05 -6.00
N ALA A 49 -3.42 -27.06 -6.70
CA ALA A 49 -3.04 -25.78 -6.13
C ALA A 49 -4.26 -24.93 -5.78
N ARG A 50 -4.16 -24.16 -4.68
CA ARG A 50 -5.14 -23.13 -4.34
C ARG A 50 -4.51 -21.75 -4.47
N ILE A 51 -5.17 -20.89 -5.22
CA ILE A 51 -4.73 -19.53 -5.53
C ILE A 51 -5.54 -18.53 -4.71
N TYR A 52 -4.83 -17.69 -3.99
CA TYR A 52 -5.35 -16.55 -3.26
C TYR A 52 -4.79 -15.29 -3.92
N PHE A 53 -5.67 -14.35 -4.26
CA PHE A 53 -5.27 -13.09 -4.87
C PHE A 53 -5.63 -11.93 -3.95
N THR A 54 -4.67 -11.09 -3.62
CA THR A 54 -4.89 -9.89 -2.81
C THR A 54 -4.75 -8.65 -3.70
N CYS A 55 -5.84 -7.92 -3.87
CA CYS A 55 -5.87 -6.68 -4.65
C CYS A 55 -5.85 -5.47 -3.71
N HIS A 56 -4.80 -4.66 -3.77
CA HIS A 56 -4.64 -3.47 -2.92
C HIS A 56 -5.35 -2.23 -3.47
N ASN A 57 -5.53 -2.16 -4.79
CA ASN A 57 -6.27 -1.09 -5.45
C ASN A 57 -6.82 -1.59 -6.79
N PHE A 58 -7.98 -1.07 -7.20
CA PHE A 58 -8.59 -1.39 -8.50
C PHE A 58 -8.41 -0.26 -9.54
N GLU A 59 -7.60 0.77 -9.25
CA GLU A 59 -7.28 1.82 -10.22
C GLU A 59 -6.29 1.28 -11.28
N TYR A 60 -5.23 0.63 -10.82
CA TYR A 60 -4.19 0.07 -11.68
C TYR A 60 -4.45 -1.42 -11.92
N GLN A 61 -4.94 -1.73 -13.13
CA GLN A 61 -5.41 -3.08 -13.47
C GLN A 61 -4.44 -3.84 -14.39
N GLY A 62 -3.40 -3.18 -14.89
CA GLY A 62 -2.36 -3.79 -15.72
C GLY A 62 -2.82 -4.17 -17.13
N THR A 63 -3.82 -3.47 -17.68
CA THR A 63 -4.38 -3.78 -19.01
C THR A 63 -3.31 -3.82 -20.10
N ALA A 64 -3.36 -4.85 -20.94
CA ALA A 64 -2.37 -5.18 -21.95
C ALA A 64 -3.05 -5.70 -23.22
N SER A 65 -2.36 -5.75 -24.36
CA SER A 65 -2.93 -6.32 -25.58
C SER A 65 -3.10 -7.84 -25.40
N ALA A 66 -4.22 -8.39 -25.85
CA ALA A 66 -4.43 -9.84 -25.82
C ALA A 66 -3.36 -10.59 -26.60
N SER A 67 -2.79 -9.98 -27.64
CA SER A 67 -1.72 -10.58 -28.45
C SER A 67 -0.44 -10.86 -27.64
N GLU A 68 -0.20 -10.11 -26.56
CA GLU A 68 0.98 -10.26 -25.71
C GLU A 68 0.94 -11.54 -24.86
N LEU A 69 -0.24 -12.14 -24.67
CA LEU A 69 -0.39 -13.43 -23.99
C LEU A 69 0.35 -14.56 -24.72
N ALA A 70 0.38 -14.51 -26.06
CA ALA A 70 1.07 -15.51 -26.86
C ALA A 70 2.59 -15.52 -26.60
N SER A 71 3.17 -14.35 -26.30
CA SER A 71 4.58 -14.22 -25.90
C SER A 71 4.89 -14.92 -24.57
N CYS A 72 3.87 -15.18 -23.76
CA CYS A 72 3.95 -15.92 -22.50
C CYS A 72 3.55 -17.40 -22.66
N GLY A 73 3.29 -17.88 -23.88
CA GLY A 73 2.83 -19.26 -24.13
C GLY A 73 1.37 -19.49 -23.74
N LEU A 74 0.57 -18.43 -23.61
CA LEU A 74 -0.85 -18.50 -23.27
C LEU A 74 -1.72 -18.34 -24.51
N ASP A 75 -2.88 -19.02 -24.54
CA ASP A 75 -3.84 -18.90 -25.63
C ASP A 75 -4.66 -17.61 -25.49
N ALA A 76 -4.35 -16.63 -26.34
CA ALA A 76 -5.05 -15.35 -26.36
C ALA A 76 -6.53 -15.49 -26.71
N GLN A 77 -6.93 -16.44 -27.57
CA GLN A 77 -8.34 -16.63 -27.93
C GLN A 77 -9.14 -17.25 -26.78
N GLU A 78 -8.52 -18.17 -26.04
CA GLU A 78 -9.14 -18.78 -24.86
C GLU A 78 -9.33 -17.75 -23.74
N LEU A 79 -8.33 -16.91 -23.51
CA LEU A 79 -8.28 -16.01 -22.37
C LEU A 79 -8.95 -14.65 -22.64
N ASN A 80 -8.86 -14.10 -23.87
CA ASN A 80 -9.50 -12.85 -24.25
C ASN A 80 -11.00 -13.01 -24.53
N ARG A 81 -11.74 -13.42 -23.50
CA ARG A 81 -13.20 -13.59 -23.53
C ARG A 81 -13.90 -12.77 -22.45
N PRO A 82 -15.15 -12.33 -22.66
CA PRO A 82 -15.91 -11.56 -21.68
C PRO A 82 -16.04 -12.22 -20.30
N ASP A 83 -16.21 -13.54 -20.26
CA ASP A 83 -16.31 -14.35 -19.04
C ASP A 83 -14.95 -14.71 -18.41
N ARG A 84 -13.85 -14.30 -19.06
CA ARG A 84 -12.47 -14.51 -18.66
C ARG A 84 -11.80 -13.15 -18.37
N MET A 85 -10.67 -12.86 -19.01
CA MET A 85 -9.87 -11.67 -18.72
C MET A 85 -10.06 -10.53 -19.71
N GLN A 86 -10.93 -10.63 -20.72
CA GLN A 86 -11.12 -9.53 -21.68
C GLN A 86 -11.44 -8.21 -20.96
N ASP A 87 -10.77 -7.13 -21.36
CA ASP A 87 -11.07 -5.80 -20.82
C ASP A 87 -12.49 -5.36 -21.22
N LYS A 88 -13.15 -4.61 -20.33
CA LYS A 88 -14.54 -4.18 -20.56
C LYS A 88 -14.65 -3.13 -21.67
N THR A 89 -13.61 -2.31 -21.85
CA THR A 89 -13.61 -1.15 -22.73
C THR A 89 -12.84 -1.38 -24.03
N ALA A 90 -11.87 -2.30 -24.02
CA ALA A 90 -11.06 -2.65 -25.18
C ALA A 90 -11.08 -4.18 -25.43
N HIS A 91 -11.87 -4.62 -26.41
CA HIS A 91 -12.09 -6.06 -26.67
C HIS A 91 -10.87 -6.81 -27.21
N ASP A 92 -9.86 -6.09 -27.72
CA ASP A 92 -8.57 -6.63 -28.15
C ASP A 92 -7.54 -6.68 -27.00
N SER A 93 -7.95 -6.29 -25.80
CA SER A 93 -7.11 -6.14 -24.63
C SER A 93 -7.57 -7.05 -23.50
N VAL A 94 -6.63 -7.42 -22.65
CA VAL A 94 -6.84 -8.26 -21.47
C VAL A 94 -6.57 -7.46 -20.22
N ASN A 95 -7.29 -7.82 -19.17
CA ASN A 95 -7.27 -7.18 -17.87
C ASN A 95 -6.81 -8.19 -16.82
N PRO A 96 -5.54 -8.13 -16.40
CA PRO A 96 -4.97 -9.09 -15.48
C PRO A 96 -5.71 -9.19 -14.14
N VAL A 97 -6.12 -8.06 -13.56
CA VAL A 97 -6.89 -8.06 -12.31
C VAL A 97 -8.25 -8.75 -12.48
N LYS A 98 -8.94 -8.53 -13.61
CA LYS A 98 -10.15 -9.28 -13.96
C LYS A 98 -9.87 -10.78 -14.01
N GLY A 99 -8.80 -11.17 -14.70
CA GLY A 99 -8.36 -12.56 -14.77
C GLY A 99 -8.14 -13.15 -13.38
N ALA A 100 -7.44 -12.44 -12.50
CA ALA A 100 -7.18 -12.88 -11.14
C ALA A 100 -8.47 -13.03 -10.31
N ILE A 101 -9.46 -12.17 -10.50
CA ILE A 101 -10.78 -12.34 -9.88
C ILE A 101 -11.45 -13.62 -10.38
N VAL A 102 -11.41 -13.88 -11.69
CA VAL A 102 -12.07 -15.04 -12.32
C VAL A 102 -11.40 -16.35 -11.91
N PHE A 103 -10.07 -16.43 -11.99
CA PHE A 103 -9.33 -17.69 -11.88
C PHE A 103 -8.89 -18.06 -10.44
N SER A 104 -8.79 -17.10 -9.52
CA SER A 104 -8.39 -17.39 -8.14
C SER A 104 -9.48 -18.13 -7.37
N ASN A 105 -9.08 -18.96 -6.39
CA ASN A 105 -10.02 -19.62 -5.49
C ASN A 105 -10.63 -18.63 -4.49
N ILE A 106 -9.81 -17.70 -3.98
CA ILE A 106 -10.22 -16.62 -3.07
C ILE A 106 -9.58 -15.32 -3.53
N VAL A 107 -10.35 -14.23 -3.42
CA VAL A 107 -9.94 -12.87 -3.73
C VAL A 107 -10.11 -12.01 -2.47
N MET A 108 -9.05 -11.33 -2.09
CA MET A 108 -8.99 -10.50 -0.90
C MET A 108 -8.67 -9.06 -1.25
N THR A 109 -9.15 -8.14 -0.44
CA THR A 109 -8.75 -6.74 -0.48
C THR A 109 -8.55 -6.21 0.93
N VAL A 110 -8.08 -4.97 1.03
CA VAL A 110 -7.37 -4.43 2.20
C VAL A 110 -8.26 -3.99 3.38
N SER A 111 -9.57 -4.01 3.22
CA SER A 111 -10.51 -3.88 4.35
C SER A 111 -11.93 -4.34 3.97
N PRO A 112 -12.77 -4.71 4.96
CA PRO A 112 -14.19 -4.99 4.72
C PRO A 112 -14.95 -3.83 4.09
N THR A 113 -14.66 -2.58 4.48
CA THR A 113 -15.29 -1.38 3.91
C THR A 113 -14.88 -1.21 2.45
N TYR A 114 -13.59 -1.31 2.14
CA TYR A 114 -13.10 -1.21 0.77
C TYR A 114 -13.66 -2.32 -0.12
N ALA A 115 -13.85 -3.53 0.43
CA ALA A 115 -14.53 -4.62 -0.28
C ALA A 115 -15.98 -4.29 -0.69
N GLN A 116 -16.67 -3.40 0.03
CA GLN A 116 -17.98 -2.89 -0.38
C GLN A 116 -17.86 -1.74 -1.39
N GLU A 117 -16.91 -0.83 -1.20
CA GLU A 117 -16.68 0.31 -2.10
C GLU A 117 -16.35 -0.12 -3.53
N VAL A 118 -15.57 -1.20 -3.70
CA VAL A 118 -15.18 -1.67 -5.04
C VAL A 118 -16.30 -2.45 -5.76
N ARG A 119 -17.40 -2.75 -5.07
CA ARG A 119 -18.58 -3.42 -5.67
C ARG A 119 -19.53 -2.46 -6.37
N ILE A 120 -19.31 -1.16 -6.25
CA ILE A 120 -20.02 -0.13 -7.01
C ILE A 120 -19.16 0.40 -8.17
N ALA A 121 -19.80 1.01 -9.17
CA ALA A 121 -19.14 1.38 -10.42
C ALA A 121 -17.93 2.31 -10.24
N GLU A 122 -18.05 3.29 -9.33
CA GLU A 122 -17.01 4.27 -9.03
C GLU A 122 -15.76 3.62 -8.41
N GLY A 123 -15.93 2.85 -7.33
CA GLY A 123 -14.81 2.22 -6.63
C GLY A 123 -14.21 1.02 -7.37
N GLY A 124 -15.04 0.25 -8.09
CA GLY A 124 -14.60 -0.95 -8.80
C GLY A 124 -13.93 -0.68 -10.14
N LYS A 125 -13.93 0.58 -10.63
CA LYS A 125 -13.24 1.01 -11.85
C LYS A 125 -13.47 0.08 -13.04
N GLY A 126 -14.74 -0.28 -13.25
CA GLY A 126 -15.17 -1.20 -14.32
C GLY A 126 -15.23 -2.68 -13.95
N LEU A 127 -14.59 -3.11 -12.86
CA LEU A 127 -14.57 -4.51 -12.38
C LEU A 127 -15.68 -4.86 -11.38
N HIS A 128 -16.48 -3.89 -10.95
CA HIS A 128 -17.59 -4.08 -10.00
C HIS A 128 -18.54 -5.21 -10.39
N SER A 129 -18.90 -5.35 -11.67
CA SER A 129 -19.75 -6.45 -12.15
C SER A 129 -19.08 -7.81 -11.98
N THR A 130 -17.78 -7.90 -12.26
CA THR A 130 -16.98 -9.12 -12.07
C THR A 130 -16.84 -9.47 -10.59
N LEU A 131 -16.63 -8.48 -9.73
CA LEU A 131 -16.56 -8.69 -8.28
C LEU A 131 -17.91 -9.17 -7.72
N ASN A 132 -19.02 -8.59 -8.18
CA ASN A 132 -20.35 -8.98 -7.77
C ASN A 132 -20.73 -10.40 -8.21
N SER A 133 -20.32 -10.83 -9.42
CA SER A 133 -20.52 -12.22 -9.86
C SER A 133 -19.69 -13.24 -9.08
N HIS A 134 -18.60 -12.79 -8.44
CA HIS A 134 -17.70 -13.63 -7.63
C HIS A 134 -17.80 -13.35 -6.12
N THR A 135 -18.93 -12.83 -5.63
CA THR A 135 -19.12 -12.41 -4.23
C THR A 135 -18.77 -13.47 -3.18
N ARG A 136 -19.03 -14.76 -3.48
CA ARG A 136 -18.79 -15.87 -2.55
C ARG A 136 -17.31 -16.08 -2.22
N LYS A 137 -16.42 -15.64 -3.11
CA LYS A 137 -14.97 -15.77 -2.95
C LYS A 137 -14.26 -14.43 -2.82
N PHE A 138 -14.99 -13.32 -2.73
CA PHE A 138 -14.42 -11.97 -2.64
C PHE A 138 -14.72 -11.33 -1.28
N MET A 139 -13.67 -11.02 -0.51
CA MET A 139 -13.80 -10.46 0.84
C MET A 139 -12.72 -9.45 1.18
N GLY A 140 -12.99 -8.61 2.18
CA GLY A 140 -12.01 -7.67 2.73
C GLY A 140 -11.39 -8.21 4.01
N ILE A 141 -10.07 -8.14 4.13
CA ILE A 141 -9.32 -8.44 5.36
C ILE A 141 -8.65 -7.16 5.83
N LEU A 142 -8.87 -6.80 7.10
CA LEU A 142 -8.21 -5.66 7.71
C LEU A 142 -6.69 -5.87 7.73
N ASN A 143 -5.96 -4.89 7.23
CA ASN A 143 -4.51 -4.86 7.41
C ASN A 143 -4.14 -4.76 8.89
N GLY A 144 -2.94 -5.24 9.20
CA GLY A 144 -2.28 -5.04 10.48
C GLY A 144 -0.89 -4.45 10.28
N ILE A 145 -0.28 -4.02 11.38
CA ILE A 145 1.11 -3.59 11.42
C ILE A 145 1.94 -4.60 12.23
N ASN A 146 3.24 -4.69 11.93
CA ASN A 146 4.17 -5.40 12.81
C ASN A 146 4.35 -4.57 14.09
N THR A 147 3.69 -4.99 15.16
CA THR A 147 3.69 -4.27 16.44
C THR A 147 4.98 -4.40 17.22
N ASP A 148 5.88 -5.30 16.84
CA ASP A 148 7.21 -5.43 17.45
C ASP A 148 8.19 -4.45 16.82
N ALA A 149 8.13 -4.29 15.50
CA ALA A 149 8.89 -3.28 14.77
C ALA A 149 8.40 -1.85 15.12
N TRP A 150 7.08 -1.66 15.23
CA TRP A 150 6.46 -0.37 15.54
C TRP A 150 6.00 -0.32 17.01
N ASN A 151 6.97 -0.29 17.92
CA ASN A 151 6.71 -0.31 19.37
C ASN A 151 7.48 0.79 20.11
N PRO A 152 6.82 1.85 20.59
CA PRO A 152 7.48 2.91 21.35
C PRO A 152 8.25 2.44 22.59
N ARG A 153 7.94 1.25 23.12
CA ARG A 153 8.61 0.66 24.28
C ARG A 153 9.94 -0.03 23.97
N THR A 154 10.14 -0.47 22.74
CA THR A 154 11.28 -1.32 22.34
C THR A 154 11.94 -0.86 21.04
N ASP A 155 11.43 0.21 20.43
CA ASP A 155 11.97 0.79 19.21
C ASP A 155 13.33 1.42 19.49
N ASN A 156 14.35 0.83 18.89
CA ASN A 156 15.75 1.21 19.06
C ASN A 156 16.14 2.45 18.25
N PHE A 157 15.27 2.93 17.34
CA PHE A 157 15.47 4.20 16.66
C PHE A 157 15.10 5.40 17.53
N LEU A 158 14.37 5.18 18.62
CA LEU A 158 13.97 6.24 19.54
C LEU A 158 15.11 6.60 20.48
N LYS A 159 15.25 7.89 20.76
CA LYS A 159 16.20 8.36 21.77
C LYS A 159 15.81 7.87 23.16
N VAL A 160 14.52 7.91 23.45
CA VAL A 160 13.95 7.47 24.73
C VAL A 160 12.66 6.72 24.47
N GLN A 161 12.61 5.45 24.86
CA GLN A 161 11.41 4.63 24.76
C GLN A 161 10.33 5.13 25.72
N TYR A 162 9.07 4.89 25.39
CA TYR A 162 7.92 5.30 26.19
C TYR A 162 6.75 4.34 26.04
N SER A 163 5.69 4.55 26.83
CA SER A 163 4.50 3.72 26.79
C SER A 163 3.22 4.54 26.91
N ALA A 164 2.06 3.88 26.82
CA ALA A 164 0.79 4.55 27.06
C ALA A 164 0.65 5.10 28.50
N ASN A 165 1.31 4.46 29.47
CA ASN A 165 1.26 4.81 30.89
C ASN A 165 2.37 5.77 31.32
N ASP A 166 3.44 5.88 30.54
CA ASP A 166 4.55 6.81 30.76
C ASP A 166 4.90 7.46 29.43
N LYS A 167 4.51 8.74 29.29
CA LYS A 167 4.67 9.54 28.07
C LYS A 167 5.88 10.47 28.15
N GLN A 168 6.69 10.43 29.21
CA GLN A 168 7.82 11.34 29.37
C GLN A 168 8.80 11.22 28.20
N GLY A 169 9.13 9.99 27.79
CA GLY A 169 9.99 9.75 26.62
C GLY A 169 9.45 10.36 25.32
N LYS A 170 8.13 10.51 25.15
CA LYS A 170 7.55 11.20 23.99
C LYS A 170 7.96 12.68 23.94
N ALA A 171 7.87 13.38 25.07
CA ALA A 171 8.29 14.78 25.17
C ALA A 171 9.80 14.94 24.93
N GLU A 172 10.61 13.99 25.42
CA GLU A 172 12.06 13.99 25.19
C GLU A 172 12.43 13.74 23.72
N ASN A 173 11.74 12.82 23.05
CA ASN A 173 11.88 12.60 21.61
C ASN A 173 11.49 13.85 20.81
N LYS A 174 10.41 14.54 21.19
CA LYS A 174 10.01 15.82 20.59
C LYS A 174 11.08 16.90 20.73
N ALA A 175 11.62 17.08 21.94
CA ALA A 175 12.70 18.04 22.18
C ALA A 175 14.00 17.66 21.45
N ALA A 176 14.30 16.37 21.32
CA ALA A 176 15.44 15.90 20.54
C ALA A 176 15.27 16.17 19.04
N MET A 177 14.08 15.88 18.48
CA MET A 177 13.77 16.15 17.08
C MET A 177 13.92 17.62 16.74
N ARG A 178 13.39 18.52 17.59
CA ARG A 178 13.51 19.96 17.38
C ARG A 178 14.96 20.41 17.31
N ARG A 179 15.80 19.93 18.24
CA ARG A 179 17.23 20.23 18.21
C ARG A 179 17.91 19.68 16.95
N ASN A 180 17.65 18.42 16.61
CA ASN A 180 18.26 17.76 15.44
C ASN A 180 17.87 18.44 14.13
N LEU A 181 16.64 18.96 14.04
CA LEU A 181 16.14 19.65 12.86
C LEU A 181 16.30 21.17 12.94
N GLY A 182 16.88 21.72 14.00
CA GLY A 182 17.01 23.17 14.19
C GLY A 182 15.67 23.92 14.18
N LEU A 183 14.61 23.31 14.74
CA LEU A 183 13.30 23.93 14.90
C LEU A 183 13.24 24.73 16.20
N SER A 184 12.58 25.90 16.18
CA SER A 184 12.45 26.79 17.34
C SER A 184 11.66 26.16 18.48
N SER A 185 12.13 26.30 19.72
CA SER A 185 11.46 25.80 20.93
C SER A 185 10.38 26.73 21.48
N ALA A 186 10.05 27.81 20.77
CA ALA A 186 9.36 28.96 21.36
C ALA A 186 7.85 28.81 21.62
N ASP A 187 7.19 27.69 21.27
CA ASP A 187 5.72 27.61 21.40
C ASP A 187 5.19 26.20 21.73
N ASP A 188 5.60 25.64 22.88
CA ASP A 188 5.23 24.28 23.32
C ASP A 188 3.76 24.09 23.71
N GLN A 189 2.98 25.17 23.80
CA GLN A 189 1.62 25.15 24.34
C GLN A 189 0.50 25.43 23.33
N ARG A 190 0.78 25.57 22.02
CA ARG A 190 -0.24 25.93 21.02
C ARG A 190 -0.29 24.96 19.85
N PRO A 191 -1.20 23.97 19.87
CA PRO A 191 -1.27 22.95 18.83
C PRO A 191 -1.80 23.44 17.46
N VAL A 192 -2.39 24.63 17.33
CA VAL A 192 -3.23 24.96 16.15
C VAL A 192 -2.91 26.31 15.47
N MET A 193 -2.17 27.23 16.11
CA MET A 193 -1.82 28.56 15.53
C MET A 193 -0.38 28.96 15.91
N GLY A 194 0.57 28.03 15.70
CA GLY A 194 1.97 28.16 16.12
C GLY A 194 2.77 26.84 16.06
N GLY A 195 2.26 25.83 15.36
CA GLY A 195 2.84 24.49 15.31
C GLY A 195 4.07 24.38 14.40
N GLN A 196 4.85 23.33 14.60
CA GLN A 196 5.96 22.98 13.72
C GLN A 196 5.52 21.97 12.67
N PHE A 197 6.06 22.11 11.46
CA PHE A 197 5.76 21.21 10.35
C PHE A 197 7.04 20.48 9.90
N VAL A 198 6.97 19.16 9.87
CA VAL A 198 8.02 18.31 9.33
C VAL A 198 7.44 17.44 8.24
N LEU A 199 8.07 17.45 7.07
CA LEU A 199 7.80 16.54 5.98
C LEU A 199 9.07 15.73 5.71
N LEU A 200 8.94 14.41 5.73
CA LEU A 200 9.97 13.48 5.31
C LEU A 200 9.50 12.77 4.06
N GLY A 201 10.39 12.61 3.07
CA GLY A 201 10.23 11.68 1.98
C GLY A 201 10.65 12.17 0.61
N SER A 202 10.91 11.22 -0.28
CA SER A 202 11.29 11.48 -1.66
C SER A 202 10.22 11.04 -2.66
N CYS A 203 10.24 11.66 -3.83
CA CYS A 203 9.41 11.32 -4.97
C CYS A 203 10.27 10.68 -6.08
N PRO A 204 9.88 9.52 -6.63
CA PRO A 204 10.60 8.93 -7.76
C PRO A 204 10.39 9.70 -9.08
N VAL A 205 9.41 10.60 -9.13
CA VAL A 205 9.10 11.40 -10.33
C VAL A 205 9.95 12.69 -10.30
N PRO A 206 10.91 12.88 -11.21
CA PRO A 206 11.92 13.95 -11.07
C PRO A 206 11.36 15.38 -11.09
N HIS A 207 10.31 15.65 -11.87
CA HIS A 207 9.73 17.00 -11.90
C HIS A 207 9.01 17.34 -10.59
N ILE A 208 8.25 16.40 -10.01
CA ILE A 208 7.59 16.57 -8.71
C ILE A 208 8.62 16.72 -7.60
N GLN A 209 9.66 15.89 -7.61
CA GLN A 209 10.77 16.00 -6.65
C GLN A 209 11.38 17.41 -6.67
N ARG A 210 11.67 17.95 -7.87
CA ARG A 210 12.20 19.31 -8.04
C ARG A 210 11.25 20.40 -7.55
N GLU A 211 9.95 20.24 -7.72
CA GLU A 211 8.96 21.17 -7.17
C GLU A 211 9.03 21.21 -5.63
N PHE A 212 9.08 20.04 -4.98
CA PHE A 212 9.22 19.96 -3.52
C PHE A 212 10.57 20.50 -3.05
N GLU A 213 11.66 20.30 -3.80
CA GLU A 213 12.96 20.90 -3.51
C GLU A 213 12.89 22.44 -3.60
N GLY A 214 12.17 22.97 -4.58
CA GLY A 214 11.86 24.40 -4.68
C GLY A 214 11.14 24.93 -3.44
N ILE A 215 10.12 24.20 -2.97
CA ILE A 215 9.38 24.53 -1.74
C ILE A 215 10.30 24.45 -0.51
N ALA A 216 11.11 23.40 -0.40
CA ALA A 216 12.06 23.24 0.71
C ALA A 216 13.05 24.41 0.77
N ASN A 217 13.54 24.88 -0.37
CA ASN A 217 14.43 26.05 -0.46
C ASN A 217 13.74 27.35 -0.02
N GLN A 218 12.45 27.52 -0.32
CA GLN A 218 11.67 28.69 0.14
C GLN A 218 11.54 28.71 1.68
N PHE A 219 11.41 27.53 2.30
CA PHE A 219 11.22 27.40 3.74
C PHE A 219 12.51 27.15 4.54
N GLN A 220 13.69 27.12 3.92
CA GLN A 220 14.94 26.75 4.58
C GLN A 220 15.28 27.62 5.81
N ASN A 221 14.92 28.90 5.78
CA ASN A 221 15.19 29.86 6.86
C ASN A 221 14.03 29.99 7.87
N TYR A 222 12.94 29.25 7.69
CA TYR A 222 11.79 29.31 8.59
C TYR A 222 12.04 28.44 9.81
N GLU A 223 11.96 28.98 11.02
CA GLU A 223 12.32 28.25 12.23
C GLU A 223 11.35 27.12 12.63
N HIS A 224 10.19 27.02 11.97
CA HIS A 224 9.12 26.07 12.33
C HIS A 224 8.81 25.05 11.22
N ILE A 225 9.52 25.07 10.09
CA ILE A 225 9.22 24.20 8.93
C ILE A 225 10.48 23.49 8.46
N ARG A 226 10.42 22.15 8.32
CA ARG A 226 11.51 21.35 7.76
C ARG A 226 10.99 20.33 6.76
N LEU A 227 11.52 20.38 5.54
CA LEU A 227 11.24 19.43 4.48
C LEU A 227 12.52 18.63 4.20
N ILE A 228 12.44 17.31 4.35
CA ILE A 228 13.57 16.38 4.28
C ILE A 228 13.27 15.41 3.15
N LEU A 229 13.81 15.70 1.96
CA LEU A 229 13.36 15.07 0.72
C LEU A 229 14.13 13.80 0.34
N LYS A 230 14.24 12.87 1.29
CA LYS A 230 14.94 11.59 1.16
C LYS A 230 14.21 10.48 1.92
N TYR A 231 14.60 9.23 1.67
CA TYR A 231 14.22 8.11 2.52
C TYR A 231 15.17 8.01 3.73
N ASP A 232 14.60 7.85 4.92
CA ASP A 232 15.36 7.68 6.17
C ASP A 232 14.47 6.96 7.19
N GLU A 233 14.73 5.67 7.43
CA GLU A 233 13.93 4.82 8.31
C GLU A 233 14.00 5.28 9.76
N SER A 234 15.21 5.52 10.28
CA SER A 234 15.41 5.96 11.67
C SER A 234 14.69 7.28 11.93
N LEU A 235 14.79 8.24 11.00
CA LEU A 235 14.08 9.51 11.13
C LEU A 235 12.56 9.32 11.03
N SER A 236 12.06 8.38 10.22
CA SER A 236 10.62 8.08 10.16
C SER A 236 10.08 7.66 11.52
N HIS A 237 10.76 6.72 12.20
CA HIS A 237 10.41 6.29 13.56
C HIS A 237 10.47 7.45 14.56
N ALA A 238 11.52 8.27 14.49
CA ALA A 238 11.64 9.46 15.33
C ALA A 238 10.49 10.45 15.10
N ILE A 239 10.03 10.65 13.85
CA ILE A 239 8.92 11.55 13.51
C ILE A 239 7.63 11.06 14.15
N TYR A 240 7.34 9.76 14.09
CA TYR A 240 6.19 9.20 14.80
C TYR A 240 6.30 9.44 16.30
N ALA A 241 7.45 9.16 16.92
CA ALA A 241 7.62 9.35 18.36
C ALA A 241 7.53 10.82 18.82
N ALA A 242 8.03 11.76 18.02
CA ALA A 242 8.11 13.18 18.36
C ALA A 242 6.83 13.98 18.07
N SER A 243 6.03 13.53 17.11
CA SER A 243 4.88 14.31 16.63
C SER A 243 3.66 14.16 17.56
N ASP A 244 2.81 15.20 17.59
CA ASP A 244 1.51 15.16 18.28
C ASP A 244 0.38 14.71 17.35
N MET A 245 0.45 15.14 16.08
CA MET A 245 -0.52 14.84 15.04
C MET A 245 0.21 14.33 13.79
N PHE A 246 -0.43 13.46 13.03
CA PHE A 246 0.11 12.96 11.77
C PHE A 246 -0.91 13.19 10.66
N ILE A 247 -0.54 13.94 9.62
CA ILE A 247 -1.44 14.29 8.53
C ILE A 247 -1.31 13.26 7.41
N ILE A 248 -2.42 12.68 6.98
CA ILE A 248 -2.51 11.73 5.88
C ILE A 248 -3.43 12.35 4.80
N PRO A 249 -2.90 13.21 3.91
CA PRO A 249 -3.69 13.93 2.92
C PRO A 249 -3.95 13.11 1.65
N SER A 250 -3.67 11.80 1.66
CA SER A 250 -3.90 10.89 0.54
C SER A 250 -5.35 11.02 0.06
N ILE A 251 -5.53 11.22 -1.24
CA ILE A 251 -6.86 11.21 -1.89
C ILE A 251 -7.49 9.82 -1.74
N PHE A 252 -6.65 8.79 -1.77
CA PHE A 252 -7.04 7.41 -1.68
C PHE A 252 -5.95 6.62 -0.94
N GLU A 253 -6.30 6.01 0.19
CA GLU A 253 -5.37 5.28 1.08
C GLU A 253 -6.06 4.02 1.62
N PRO A 254 -6.07 2.92 0.86
CA PRO A 254 -6.94 1.79 1.18
C PRO A 254 -6.34 0.91 2.29
N CYS A 255 -5.04 1.05 2.58
CA CYS A 255 -4.32 0.15 3.49
C CYS A 255 -4.33 0.59 4.97
N GLY A 256 -4.38 1.88 5.26
CA GLY A 256 -4.51 2.39 6.64
C GLY A 256 -3.29 2.21 7.56
N LEU A 257 -2.12 1.82 7.03
CA LEU A 257 -0.95 1.45 7.85
C LEU A 257 -0.41 2.64 8.66
N THR A 258 -0.26 3.79 8.01
CA THR A 258 0.21 5.05 8.62
C THR A 258 -0.66 5.46 9.81
N GLN A 259 -1.97 5.30 9.69
CA GLN A 259 -2.93 5.59 10.75
C GLN A 259 -2.72 4.67 11.95
N MET A 260 -2.54 3.36 11.70
CA MET A 260 -2.27 2.38 12.76
C MET A 260 -0.95 2.66 13.48
N ILE A 261 0.11 3.00 12.76
CA ILE A 261 1.41 3.37 13.34
C ILE A 261 1.28 4.66 14.16
N ALA A 262 0.63 5.69 13.62
CA ALA A 262 0.36 6.94 14.33
C ALA A 262 -0.38 6.69 15.65
N MET A 263 -1.48 5.92 15.63
CA MET A 263 -2.20 5.57 16.86
C MET A 263 -1.33 4.79 17.85
N ARG A 264 -0.50 3.87 17.35
CA ARG A 264 0.42 3.07 18.17
C ARG A 264 1.46 3.92 18.90
N TYR A 265 1.94 4.99 18.27
CA TYR A 265 2.88 5.95 18.87
C TYR A 265 2.18 7.08 19.66
N GLY A 266 0.85 7.02 19.80
CA GLY A 266 0.08 8.00 20.55
C GLY A 266 -0.02 9.36 19.84
N LEU A 267 -0.14 9.35 18.52
CA LEU A 267 -0.41 10.53 17.69
C LEU A 267 -1.90 10.56 17.35
N VAL A 268 -2.42 11.77 17.10
CA VAL A 268 -3.75 11.95 16.51
C VAL A 268 -3.61 11.90 14.98
N PRO A 269 -4.10 10.85 14.28
CA PRO A 269 -4.10 10.83 12.83
C PRO A 269 -5.17 11.79 12.29
N ILE A 270 -4.78 12.70 11.40
CA ILE A 270 -5.68 13.56 10.63
C ILE A 270 -5.70 13.03 9.21
N ALA A 271 -6.72 12.26 8.88
CA ALA A 271 -6.89 11.68 7.55
C ALA A 271 -8.08 12.31 6.83
N ARG A 272 -8.03 12.34 5.50
CA ARG A 272 -9.19 12.65 4.67
C ARG A 272 -10.26 11.59 4.89
N LYS A 273 -11.52 11.99 5.00
CA LYS A 273 -12.65 11.06 4.85
C LYS A 273 -12.68 10.60 3.39
N THR A 274 -12.25 9.36 3.18
CA THR A 274 -12.33 8.66 1.89
C THR A 274 -13.65 7.91 1.79
#